data_AF-A0AAV1G1Q8-F1
#
_entry.id   AF-A0AAV1G1Q8-F1
#
_cell.length_a   1.000
_cell.length_b   1.000
_cell.length_c   1.000
_cell.angle_alpha   90.00
_cell.angle_beta   90.00
_cell.angle_gamma   90.00
#
_symmetry.space_group_name_H-M   'P 1'
#
loop_
_entity.id
_entity.type
_entity.pdbx_description
1 polymer ?
#
loop_
_entity_poly.entity_id
_entity_poly.type
_entity_poly.pdbx_seq_one_letter_code
_entity_poly.pdbx_strand_id
1 'polypeptide(L)'
;MLQTETLDYRFGTFANITIRALEDVKEELTALRMMELQDCTVLDQLTAASGGVCALVGTFCCTFIPENDADGGIIQQAIVNLTALRMAVDGDHVNKVDWLSWMTSGPWYHILLKFLTPVATVLLLFCVFISCILQCLRLMITHAVSNSVRDALLQEHREVYLKLLEQAENMDTAV
;
A
#
# COMPACT_ATOMS: atom_id res chain seq x y z
N MET A 1 8.03 15.43 -14.23
CA MET A 1 6.70 15.27 -13.63
C MET A 1 5.61 15.48 -14.68
N LEU A 2 5.40 16.69 -15.21
CA LEU A 2 4.39 16.91 -16.28
C LEU A 2 4.59 16.05 -17.56
N GLN A 3 5.84 15.77 -17.96
CA GLN A 3 6.10 14.95 -19.14
C GLN A 3 5.77 13.46 -18.96
N THR A 4 5.98 12.91 -17.76
CA THR A 4 5.71 11.49 -17.48
C THR A 4 4.21 11.23 -17.44
N GLU A 5 3.45 12.08 -16.75
CA GLU A 5 1.98 12.00 -16.71
C GLU A 5 1.35 12.13 -18.10
N THR A 6 1.89 13.03 -18.94
CA THR A 6 1.41 13.21 -20.31
C THR A 6 1.68 11.96 -21.17
N LEU A 7 2.81 11.28 -20.94
CA LEU A 7 3.17 10.07 -21.66
C LEU A 7 2.26 8.91 -21.27
N ASP A 8 2.00 8.73 -19.98
CA ASP A 8 1.14 7.65 -19.47
C ASP A 8 -0.31 7.82 -19.95
N TYR A 9 -0.85 9.04 -19.91
CA TYR A 9 -2.18 9.35 -20.44
C TYR A 9 -2.28 9.05 -21.94
N ARG A 10 -1.26 9.45 -22.72
CA ARG A 10 -1.21 9.19 -24.16
C ARG A 10 -1.08 7.70 -24.46
N PHE A 11 -0.28 6.98 -23.67
CA PHE A 11 -0.06 5.56 -23.84
C PHE A 11 -1.30 4.75 -23.47
N GLY A 12 -1.99 5.11 -22.38
CA GLY A 12 -3.27 4.52 -22.00
C GLY A 12 -4.36 4.77 -23.06
N THR A 13 -4.42 5.99 -23.61
CA THR A 13 -5.33 6.32 -24.72
C THR A 13 -4.99 5.51 -25.97
N PHE A 14 -3.71 5.40 -26.33
CA PHE A 14 -3.25 4.61 -27.46
C PHE A 14 -3.61 3.13 -27.31
N ALA A 15 -3.37 2.54 -26.14
CA ALA A 15 -3.73 1.15 -25.84
C ALA A 15 -5.24 0.95 -25.98
N ASN A 16 -6.06 1.85 -25.45
CA ASN A 16 -7.52 1.76 -25.53
C ASN A 16 -8.04 1.86 -26.97
N ILE A 17 -7.47 2.75 -27.80
CA ILE A 17 -7.81 2.85 -29.23
C ILE A 17 -7.40 1.57 -29.96
N THR A 18 -6.21 1.03 -29.66
CA THR A 18 -5.69 -0.19 -30.30
C THR A 18 -6.55 -1.41 -29.96
N ILE A 19 -7.00 -1.53 -28.71
CA ILE A 19 -7.90 -2.60 -28.27
C ILE A 19 -9.19 -2.57 -29.09
N ARG A 20 -9.85 -1.41 -29.19
CA ARG A 20 -11.07 -1.25 -29.98
C ARG A 20 -10.86 -1.57 -31.46
N ALA A 21 -9.78 -1.06 -32.05
CA ALA A 21 -9.47 -1.34 -33.45
C ALA A 21 -9.27 -2.84 -33.71
N LEU A 22 -8.66 -3.58 -32.79
CA LEU A 22 -8.50 -5.03 -32.91
C LEU A 22 -9.82 -5.79 -32.73
N GLU A 23 -10.70 -5.30 -31.85
CA GLU A 23 -12.06 -5.85 -31.69
C GLU A 23 -12.86 -5.69 -32.99
N ASP A 24 -12.86 -4.49 -33.58
CA ASP A 24 -13.53 -4.20 -34.86
C ASP A 24 -12.97 -5.06 -36.01
N VAL A 25 -11.64 -5.15 -36.13
CA VAL A 25 -10.99 -5.97 -37.15
C VAL A 25 -11.33 -7.46 -36.99
N LYS A 26 -11.46 -7.95 -35.76
CA LYS A 26 -11.87 -9.33 -35.50
C LYS A 26 -13.29 -9.60 -36.01
N GLU A 27 -14.21 -8.68 -35.75
CA GLU A 27 -15.60 -8.79 -36.19
C GLU A 27 -15.71 -8.78 -37.72
N GLU A 28 -15.03 -7.82 -38.38
CA GLU A 28 -14.96 -7.71 -39.84
C GLU A 28 -14.37 -8.97 -40.49
N LEU A 29 -13.25 -9.49 -39.96
CA LEU A 29 -12.65 -10.72 -40.48
C LEU A 29 -13.57 -11.94 -40.35
N THR A 30 -14.32 -12.00 -39.25
CA THR A 30 -15.29 -13.09 -39.02
C THR A 30 -16.45 -13.00 -40.02
N ALA A 31 -16.98 -11.79 -40.25
CA ALA A 31 -18.04 -11.56 -41.22
C ALA A 31 -17.58 -11.86 -42.66
N LEU A 32 -16.41 -11.36 -43.06
CA LEU A 32 -15.82 -11.60 -44.39
C LEU A 32 -15.63 -13.09 -44.65
N ARG A 33 -15.11 -13.83 -43.67
CA ARG A 33 -14.95 -15.27 -43.77
C ARG A 33 -16.27 -16.00 -43.92
N MET A 34 -17.28 -15.62 -43.14
CA MET A 34 -18.62 -16.24 -43.24
C MET A 34 -19.26 -15.96 -44.60
N MET A 35 -19.03 -14.78 -45.17
CA MET A 35 -19.45 -14.45 -46.53
C MET A 35 -18.72 -15.31 -47.57
N GLU A 36 -17.40 -15.46 -47.45
CA GLU A 36 -16.59 -16.29 -48.36
C GLU A 36 -16.99 -17.78 -48.32
N LEU A 37 -17.29 -18.31 -47.14
CA LEU A 37 -17.78 -19.69 -46.97
C LEU A 37 -19.15 -19.90 -47.62
N GLN A 38 -20.02 -18.88 -47.56
CA GLN A 38 -21.31 -18.90 -48.26
C GLN A 38 -21.11 -18.86 -49.78
N ASP A 39 -20.24 -17.98 -50.28
CA ASP A 39 -19.92 -17.90 -51.71
C ASP A 39 -19.34 -19.23 -52.23
N CYS A 40 -18.46 -19.88 -51.47
CA CYS A 40 -17.95 -21.21 -51.81
C CYS A 40 -19.05 -22.26 -51.90
N THR A 41 -20.02 -22.25 -50.99
CA THR A 41 -21.15 -23.19 -50.99
C THR A 41 -22.03 -23.00 -52.23
N VAL A 42 -22.31 -21.74 -52.60
CA VAL A 42 -23.07 -21.42 -53.81
C VAL A 42 -22.31 -21.88 -55.05
N LEU A 43 -21.00 -21.63 -55.12
CA LEU A 43 -20.16 -22.01 -56.24
C LEU A 43 -20.10 -23.54 -56.41
N ASP A 44 -20.06 -24.31 -55.31
CA ASP A 44 -20.10 -25.77 -55.35
C ASP A 44 -21.43 -26.29 -55.88
N GLN A 45 -22.54 -25.67 -55.48
CA GLN A 45 -23.85 -26.03 -56.01
C GLN A 45 -23.99 -25.72 -57.50
N LEU A 46 -23.43 -24.60 -57.98
CA LEU A 46 -23.41 -24.25 -59.41
C LEU A 46 -22.52 -25.19 -60.23
N THR A 47 -21.44 -25.69 -59.64
CA THR A 47 -20.45 -26.54 -60.32
C THR A 47 -20.66 -28.03 -60.07
N ALA A 48 -21.72 -28.41 -59.35
CA ALA A 48 -22.05 -29.80 -59.03
C ALA A 48 -22.09 -30.73 -60.26
N ALA A 49 -22.59 -30.23 -61.40
CA ALA A 49 -22.64 -30.99 -62.66
C ALA A 49 -21.25 -31.26 -63.27
N SER A 50 -20.26 -30.42 -62.95
CA SER A 50 -18.88 -30.50 -63.44
C SER A 50 -17.92 -31.16 -62.44
N GLY A 51 -18.46 -31.75 -61.35
CA GLY A 51 -17.65 -32.36 -60.28
C GLY A 51 -17.30 -31.42 -59.11
N GLY A 52 -17.99 -30.29 -58.97
CA GLY A 52 -17.78 -29.31 -57.90
C GLY A 52 -16.62 -28.35 -58.15
N VAL A 53 -16.38 -27.41 -57.24
CA VAL A 53 -15.36 -26.35 -57.41
C VAL A 53 -13.95 -26.96 -57.51
N CYS A 54 -13.69 -28.06 -56.80
CA CYS A 54 -12.40 -28.73 -56.80
C CYS A 54 -12.01 -29.33 -58.16
N ALA A 55 -12.98 -29.76 -58.96
CA ALA A 55 -12.71 -30.28 -60.31
C ALA A 55 -12.28 -29.16 -61.29
N LEU A 56 -12.75 -27.93 -61.07
CA LEU A 56 -12.38 -26.77 -61.91
C LEU A 56 -11.10 -26.08 -61.44
N VAL A 57 -10.95 -25.90 -60.12
CA VAL A 57 -9.84 -25.13 -59.51
C VAL A 57 -8.61 -26.02 -59.24
N GLY A 58 -8.80 -27.34 -59.17
CA GLY A 58 -7.73 -28.30 -58.87
C GLY A 58 -7.24 -28.19 -57.43
N THR A 59 -5.92 -28.21 -57.24
CA THR A 59 -5.28 -28.33 -55.90
C THR A 59 -5.50 -27.13 -54.97
N PHE A 60 -5.91 -25.97 -55.49
CA PHE A 60 -6.12 -24.77 -54.67
C PHE A 60 -7.46 -24.74 -53.92
N CYS A 61 -8.40 -25.62 -54.26
CA CYS A 61 -9.73 -25.68 -53.65
C CYS A 61 -9.71 -26.11 -52.16
N CYS A 62 -8.65 -26.79 -51.70
CA CYS A 62 -8.57 -27.32 -50.34
C CYS A 62 -7.88 -26.39 -49.33
N THR A 63 -7.91 -25.08 -49.57
CA THR A 63 -7.27 -24.14 -48.65
C THR A 63 -8.14 -24.00 -47.39
N PHE A 64 -7.70 -24.62 -46.30
CA PHE A 64 -8.40 -24.55 -45.01
C PHE A 64 -8.20 -23.16 -44.40
N ILE A 65 -9.30 -22.42 -44.22
CA ILE A 65 -9.29 -21.22 -43.38
C ILE A 65 -9.48 -21.69 -41.93
N PRO A 66 -8.47 -21.57 -41.05
CA PRO A 66 -8.59 -22.03 -39.66
C PRO A 66 -9.45 -21.07 -38.84
N GLU A 67 -10.46 -21.57 -38.13
CA GLU A 67 -11.13 -20.82 -37.06
C GLU A 67 -10.10 -20.69 -35.95
N ASN A 68 -9.63 -19.47 -35.72
CA ASN A 68 -8.54 -19.23 -34.77
C ASN A 68 -9.02 -19.39 -33.32
N ASP A 69 -10.26 -19.81 -33.14
CA ASP A 69 -11.07 -19.80 -31.93
C ASP A 69 -10.66 -20.91 -30.96
N ALA A 70 -10.13 -22.02 -31.48
CA ALA A 70 -9.80 -23.22 -30.69
C ALA A 70 -8.67 -22.99 -29.66
N ASP A 71 -7.70 -22.13 -29.98
CA ASP A 71 -6.58 -21.76 -29.09
C ASP A 71 -6.72 -20.34 -28.52
N GLY A 72 -7.93 -19.78 -28.57
CA GLY A 72 -8.21 -18.46 -28.03
C GLY A 72 -7.78 -17.29 -28.92
N GLY A 73 -7.54 -17.51 -30.21
CA GLY A 73 -7.35 -16.52 -31.27
C GLY A 73 -6.14 -15.60 -31.10
N ILE A 74 -5.21 -15.57 -32.07
CA ILE A 74 -4.06 -14.66 -32.04
C ILE A 74 -4.49 -13.21 -31.78
N ILE A 75 -5.60 -12.77 -32.41
CA ILE A 75 -6.16 -11.42 -32.23
C ILE A 75 -6.73 -11.25 -30.81
N GLN A 76 -7.43 -12.25 -30.28
CA GLN A 76 -8.03 -12.20 -28.96
C GLN A 76 -6.97 -12.25 -27.85
N GLN A 77 -5.90 -13.02 -28.03
CA GLN A 77 -4.74 -13.00 -27.14
C GLN A 77 -4.03 -11.63 -27.16
N ALA A 78 -3.90 -11.00 -28.32
CA ALA A 78 -3.37 -9.64 -28.43
C ALA A 78 -4.25 -8.62 -27.66
N ILE A 79 -5.58 -8.72 -27.78
CA ILE A 79 -6.54 -7.89 -27.03
C ILE A 79 -6.37 -8.10 -25.52
N VAL A 80 -6.26 -9.35 -25.06
CA VAL A 80 -6.06 -9.67 -23.63
C VAL A 80 -4.74 -9.10 -23.12
N ASN A 81 -3.65 -9.27 -23.86
CA ASN A 81 -2.33 -8.75 -23.47
C ASN A 81 -2.32 -7.21 -23.44
N LEU A 82 -2.92 -6.54 -24.42
CA LEU A 82 -3.06 -5.08 -24.44
C LEU A 82 -3.93 -4.58 -23.28
N THR A 83 -4.99 -5.32 -22.96
CA THR A 83 -5.87 -5.00 -21.82
C THR A 83 -5.13 -5.12 -20.50
N ALA A 84 -4.32 -6.16 -20.32
CA ALA A 84 -3.46 -6.32 -19.15
C ALA A 84 -2.41 -5.21 -19.06
N LEU A 85 -1.78 -4.84 -20.18
CA LEU A 85 -0.83 -3.72 -20.23
C LEU A 85 -1.49 -2.40 -19.84
N ARG A 86 -2.71 -2.13 -20.33
CA ARG A 86 -3.50 -0.95 -19.94
C ARG A 86 -3.73 -0.91 -18.42
N MET A 87 -4.15 -2.02 -17.82
CA MET A 87 -4.38 -2.08 -16.38
C MET A 87 -3.10 -1.82 -15.58
N ALA A 88 -1.95 -2.28 -16.06
CA ALA A 88 -0.66 -2.03 -15.41
C ALA A 88 -0.27 -0.54 -15.46
N VAL A 89 -0.50 0.13 -16.58
CA VAL A 89 -0.24 1.58 -16.73
C VAL A 89 -1.17 2.42 -15.87
N ASP A 90 -2.46 2.04 -15.78
CA ASP A 90 -3.45 2.73 -14.96
C ASP A 90 -3.20 2.50 -13.46
N GLY A 91 -2.71 1.32 -13.09
CA GLY A 91 -2.35 0.95 -11.72
C GLY A 91 -1.18 1.75 -11.14
N ASP A 92 -0.22 2.18 -11.97
CA ASP A 92 0.92 2.98 -11.54
C ASP A 92 0.50 4.38 -11.09
N HIS A 93 -0.58 4.93 -11.67
CA HIS A 93 -1.20 6.20 -11.28
C HIS A 93 -1.84 6.17 -9.88
N VAL A 94 -2.12 5.00 -9.31
CA VAL A 94 -2.88 4.85 -8.05
C VAL A 94 -1.98 4.71 -6.81
N ASN A 95 -0.65 4.76 -6.98
CA ASN A 95 0.27 4.80 -5.84
C ASN A 95 0.25 6.20 -5.20
N LYS A 96 -0.63 6.32 -4.20
CA LYS A 96 -1.00 7.43 -3.29
C LYS A 96 0.14 8.27 -2.64
N VAL A 97 1.38 8.19 -3.10
CA VAL A 97 2.53 8.99 -2.61
C VAL A 97 2.82 10.22 -3.48
N ASP A 98 2.20 10.36 -4.65
CA ASP A 98 2.50 11.46 -5.57
C ASP A 98 2.13 12.86 -5.06
N TRP A 99 1.11 13.00 -4.21
CA TRP A 99 0.76 14.30 -3.65
C TRP A 99 1.76 14.82 -2.60
N LEU A 100 2.51 13.93 -1.94
CA LEU A 100 3.59 14.27 -1.01
C LEU A 100 4.98 14.21 -1.64
N SER A 101 5.09 13.70 -2.87
CA SER A 101 6.35 13.62 -3.61
C SER A 101 6.98 15.00 -3.82
N TRP A 102 6.17 16.06 -4.01
CA TRP A 102 6.65 17.44 -4.08
C TRP A 102 7.37 17.87 -2.78
N MET A 103 6.96 17.30 -1.64
CA MET A 103 7.44 17.64 -0.31
C MET A 103 8.72 16.88 0.06
N THR A 104 8.87 15.66 -0.44
CA THR A 104 10.00 14.76 -0.11
C THR A 104 11.10 14.74 -1.16
N SER A 105 10.85 15.17 -2.40
CA SER A 105 11.82 15.08 -3.51
C SER A 105 12.71 16.31 -3.72
N GLY A 106 12.50 17.40 -2.98
CA GLY A 106 13.26 18.62 -3.16
C GLY A 106 14.51 18.72 -2.25
N PRO A 107 15.56 19.50 -2.65
CA PRO A 107 16.74 19.76 -1.82
C PRO A 107 16.42 20.35 -0.43
N TRP A 108 15.26 20.98 -0.30
CA TRP A 108 14.76 21.56 0.93
C TRP A 108 14.41 20.51 2.01
N TYR A 109 14.06 19.28 1.63
CA TYR A 109 13.75 18.19 2.56
C TYR A 109 14.97 17.81 3.42
N HIS A 110 16.15 17.73 2.80
CA HIS A 110 17.42 17.51 3.51
C HIS A 110 17.76 18.67 4.45
N ILE A 111 17.39 19.89 4.10
CA ILE A 111 17.57 21.07 4.95
C ILE A 111 16.60 20.98 6.14
N LEU A 112 15.34 20.63 5.92
CA LEU A 112 14.33 20.49 6.97
C LEU A 112 14.70 19.38 7.98
N LEU A 113 15.16 18.21 7.52
CA LEU A 113 15.65 17.13 8.38
C LEU A 113 16.85 17.55 9.23
N LYS A 114 17.77 18.34 8.66
CA LYS A 114 18.91 18.90 9.40
C LYS A 114 18.48 19.86 10.51
N PHE A 115 17.38 20.59 10.34
CA PHE A 115 16.82 21.44 11.40
C PHE A 115 15.96 20.66 12.40
N LEU A 116 15.29 19.58 11.99
CA LEU A 116 14.48 18.77 12.88
C LEU A 116 15.33 18.01 13.91
N THR A 117 16.53 17.57 13.51
CA THR A 117 17.44 16.80 14.37
C THR A 117 17.86 17.56 15.65
N PRO A 118 18.38 18.81 15.60
CA PRO A 118 18.72 19.54 16.81
C PRO A 118 17.49 19.86 17.67
N VAL A 119 16.33 20.15 17.07
CA VAL A 119 15.08 20.39 17.81
C VAL A 119 14.66 19.14 18.58
N ALA A 120 14.66 17.97 17.94
CA ALA A 120 14.36 16.70 18.59
C ALA A 120 15.38 16.37 19.69
N THR A 121 16.66 16.69 19.48
CA THR A 121 17.72 16.46 20.47
C THR A 121 17.55 17.35 21.69
N VAL A 122 17.25 18.64 21.51
CA VAL A 122 16.97 19.58 22.60
C VAL A 122 15.71 19.18 23.35
N LEU A 123 14.65 18.76 22.65
CA LEU A 123 13.42 18.30 23.28
C LEU A 123 13.65 17.05 24.13
N LEU A 124 14.42 16.07 23.63
CA LEU A 124 14.81 14.88 24.39
C LEU A 124 15.63 15.22 25.63
N LEU A 125 16.63 16.10 25.50
CA LEU A 125 17.41 16.57 26.65
C LEU A 125 16.51 17.22 27.69
N PHE A 126 15.61 18.11 27.26
CA PHE A 126 14.67 18.79 28.13
C PHE A 126 13.73 17.79 28.85
N CYS A 127 13.24 16.77 28.15
CA CYS A 127 12.47 15.69 28.75
C CYS A 127 13.26 14.95 29.84
N VAL A 128 14.52 14.57 29.58
CA VAL A 128 15.38 13.90 30.58
C VAL A 128 15.62 14.79 31.78
N PHE A 129 15.90 16.08 31.57
CA PHE A 129 16.05 17.05 32.66
C PHE A 129 14.79 17.15 33.52
N ILE A 130 13.61 17.26 32.91
CA ILE A 130 12.33 17.30 33.64
C ILE A 130 12.11 16.00 34.41
N SER A 131 12.33 14.84 33.78
CA SER A 131 12.17 13.54 34.44
C SER A 131 13.10 13.40 35.65
N CYS A 132 14.36 13.85 35.54
CA CYS A 132 15.30 13.86 36.67
C CYS A 132 14.85 14.80 37.79
N ILE A 133 14.41 16.02 37.47
CA ILE A 133 13.93 16.97 38.46
C ILE A 133 12.71 16.41 39.20
N LEU A 134 11.75 15.83 38.48
CA LEU A 134 10.58 15.22 39.08
C LEU A 134 10.96 14.05 40.00
N GLN A 135 11.92 13.21 39.59
CA GLN A 135 12.39 12.10 40.43
C GLN A 135 13.13 12.59 41.68
N CYS A 136 13.96 13.63 41.56
CA CYS A 136 14.65 14.25 42.69
C CYS A 136 13.67 14.89 43.68
N LEU A 137 12.63 15.56 43.19
CA LEU A 137 11.58 16.14 44.03
C LEU A 137 10.82 15.06 44.79
N ARG A 138 10.47 13.94 44.13
CA ARG A 138 9.83 12.80 44.80
C ARG A 138 10.72 12.25 45.92
N LEU A 139 12.01 12.05 45.65
CA LEU A 139 12.97 11.54 46.63
C LEU A 139 13.08 12.48 47.84
N MET A 140 13.25 13.78 47.61
CA MET A 140 13.34 14.78 48.68
C MET A 140 12.07 14.83 49.54
N ILE A 141 10.89 14.80 48.93
CA ILE A 141 9.61 14.79 49.65
C ILE A 141 9.50 13.51 50.50
N THR A 142 9.82 12.35 49.95
CA THR A 142 9.75 11.08 50.69
C THR A 142 10.73 11.06 51.86
N HIS A 143 11.96 11.58 51.70
CA HIS A 143 12.92 11.67 52.79
C HIS A 143 12.52 12.69 53.86
N ALA A 144 11.98 13.84 53.47
CA ALA A 144 11.50 14.86 54.41
C ALA A 144 10.33 14.32 55.25
N VAL A 145 9.35 13.69 54.59
CA VAL A 145 8.18 13.09 55.26
C VAL A 145 8.61 11.91 56.14
N SER A 146 9.50 11.03 55.67
CA SER A 146 9.99 9.90 56.47
C SER A 146 10.74 10.37 57.72
N ASN A 147 11.57 11.42 57.60
CA ASN A 147 12.27 11.99 58.74
C ASN A 147 11.30 12.65 59.72
N SER A 148 10.36 13.46 59.25
CA SER A 148 9.38 14.10 60.14
C SER A 148 8.48 13.08 60.86
N VAL A 149 8.10 11.99 60.17
CA VAL A 149 7.31 10.90 60.78
C VAL A 149 8.14 10.14 61.80
N ARG A 150 9.41 9.85 61.51
CA ARG A 150 10.31 9.18 62.44
C ARG A 150 10.57 10.02 63.69
N ASP A 151 10.76 11.32 63.53
CA ASP A 151 10.96 12.25 64.65
C ASP A 151 9.71 12.32 65.53
N ALA A 152 8.51 12.34 64.93
CA ALA A 152 7.25 12.27 65.66
C ALA A 152 7.06 10.95 66.43
N LEU A 153 7.39 9.80 65.81
CA LEU A 153 7.29 8.48 66.47
C LEU A 153 8.29 8.31 67.63
N LEU A 154 9.52 8.84 67.49
CA LEU A 154 10.51 8.81 68.57
C LEU A 154 10.09 9.69 69.76
N GLN A 155 9.40 10.80 69.49
CA GLN A 155 8.83 11.64 70.53
C GLN A 155 7.73 10.90 71.30
N GLU A 156 6.83 10.21 70.60
CA GLU A 156 5.77 9.40 71.23
C GLU A 156 6.37 8.27 72.09
N HIS A 157 7.36 7.53 71.56
CA HIS A 157 7.98 6.43 72.29
C HIS A 157 8.74 6.91 73.55
N ARG A 158 9.33 8.12 73.51
CA ARG A 158 9.99 8.75 74.66
C ARG A 158 8.97 9.11 75.75
N GLU A 159 7.83 9.70 75.38
CA GLU A 159 6.77 10.04 76.34
C GLU A 159 6.19 8.80 77.03
N VAL A 160 6.00 7.69 76.29
CA VAL A 160 5.54 6.42 76.86
C VAL A 160 6.56 5.84 77.83
N TYR A 161 7.85 5.82 77.49
CA TYR A 161 8.90 5.32 78.40
C TYR A 161 8.97 6.11 79.72
N LEU A 162 8.85 7.44 79.68
CA LEU A 162 8.87 8.27 80.88
C LEU A 162 7.69 7.97 81.80
N LYS A 163 6.48 7.79 81.24
CA LYS A 163 5.29 7.39 82.02
C LYS A 163 5.48 6.03 82.68
N LEU A 164 6.10 5.06 82.00
CA LEU A 164 6.36 3.73 82.58
C LEU A 164 7.38 3.78 83.73
N LEU A 165 8.42 4.60 83.63
CA LEU A 165 9.39 4.79 84.71
C LEU A 165 8.76 5.43 85.95
N GLU A 166 7.92 6.46 85.77
CA GLU A 166 7.18 7.09 86.86
C GLU A 166 6.22 6.11 87.56
N GLN A 167 5.56 5.23 86.80
CA GLN A 167 4.72 4.17 87.38
C GLN A 167 5.53 3.14 88.18
N ALA A 168 6.75 2.80 87.73
CA ALA A 168 7.62 1.88 88.46
C ALA A 168 8.11 2.50 89.79
N GLU A 169 8.56 3.75 89.78
CA GLU A 169 9.00 4.46 90.99
C GLU A 169 7.87 4.61 92.03
N ASN A 170 6.66 4.94 91.57
CA ASN A 170 5.49 5.04 92.45
C ASN A 170 5.10 3.68 93.07
N MET A 171 5.37 2.56 92.39
CA MET A 171 5.09 1.22 92.90
C MET A 171 6.09 0.78 93.97
N ASP A 172 7.38 1.10 93.80
CA ASP A 172 8.43 0.82 94.80
C ASP A 172 8.23 1.64 96.08
N THR A 173 7.61 2.82 95.99
CA THR A 173 7.35 3.70 97.15
C THR A 173 6.10 3.28 97.95
N ALA A 174 5.24 2.42 97.39
CA ALA A 174 3.99 1.98 98.00
C ALA A 174 4.09 0.66 98.79
N VAL A 175 5.27 0.02 98.80
CA VAL A 175 5.58 -1.23 99.54
C VAL A 175 6.48 -0.91 100.73
#